data_AF-A0A9W9ZTE9-F1
#
_entry.id   AF-A0A9W9ZTE9-F1
#
_cell.length_a   1.000
_cell.length_b   1.000
_cell.length_c   1.000
_cell.angle_alpha   90.00
_cell.angle_beta   90.00
_cell.angle_gamma   90.00
#
_symmetry.space_group_name_H-M   'P 1'
#
loop_
_entity.id
_entity.type
_entity.pdbx_description
1 polymer ?
#
loop_
_entity_poly.entity_id
_entity_poly.type
_entity_poly.pdbx_seq_one_letter_code
_entity_poly.pdbx_strand_id
1 'polypeptide(L)'
;MIPPTEFHLEKSADKQANALRYRSGDDNYYLAVEKSGQVKLRKLDGFPSEDKYFFRIKSIGPEIETFHTFKSLKTEEYLHCGNDGNLFMNVVKTFDNGKPTDRKTWFRWFNYLSSSTTQSTHKHGVQYREEYIRKSDESCTE
;
A
#
# COMPACT_ATOMS: atom_id res chain seq x y z
N MET A 1 -12.11 18.98 -8.59
CA MET A 1 -11.86 17.59 -8.18
C MET A 1 -10.36 17.42 -8.06
N ILE A 2 -9.83 17.06 -6.88
CA ILE A 2 -8.39 16.86 -6.69
C ILE A 2 -8.04 15.47 -7.26
N PRO A 3 -7.06 15.35 -8.16
CA PRO A 3 -6.66 14.05 -8.70
C PRO A 3 -6.13 13.15 -7.57
N PRO A 4 -6.44 11.84 -7.58
CA PRO A 4 -5.94 10.93 -6.57
C PRO A 4 -4.42 10.79 -6.65
N THR A 5 -3.76 10.61 -5.52
CA THR A 5 -2.34 10.27 -5.47
C THR A 5 -2.15 8.82 -5.90
N GLU A 6 -1.29 8.58 -6.88
CA GLU A 6 -1.03 7.25 -7.43
C GLU A 6 0.21 6.62 -6.80
N PHE A 7 0.08 5.36 -6.38
CA PHE A 7 1.20 4.57 -5.87
C PHE A 7 1.44 3.36 -6.77
N HIS A 8 2.69 3.09 -7.10
CA HIS A 8 3.10 1.85 -7.73
C HIS A 8 3.42 0.81 -6.65
N LEU A 9 2.92 -0.41 -6.84
CA LEU A 9 3.25 -1.54 -5.97
C LEU A 9 4.45 -2.29 -6.55
N GLU A 10 5.52 -2.36 -5.77
CA GLU A 10 6.73 -3.06 -6.15
C GLU A 10 6.97 -4.25 -5.23
N LYS A 11 6.99 -5.44 -5.84
CA LYS A 11 7.18 -6.70 -5.11
C LYS A 11 8.64 -6.91 -4.75
N SER A 12 8.89 -7.27 -3.50
CA SER A 12 10.15 -7.82 -3.03
C SER A 12 9.98 -9.32 -2.83
N ALA A 13 10.69 -10.11 -3.64
CA ALA A 13 10.67 -11.57 -3.54
C ALA A 13 11.35 -12.07 -2.25
N ASP A 14 12.42 -11.39 -1.83
CA ASP A 14 13.17 -11.70 -0.60
C ASP A 14 12.35 -11.45 0.67
N LYS A 15 11.56 -10.38 0.71
CA LYS A 15 10.70 -10.05 1.86
C LYS A 15 9.31 -10.68 1.78
N GLN A 16 8.94 -11.21 0.61
CA GLN A 16 7.57 -11.66 0.31
C GLN A 16 6.53 -10.57 0.66
N ALA A 17 6.84 -9.33 0.26
CA ALA A 17 6.07 -8.13 0.60
C ALA A 17 6.15 -7.10 -0.53
N ASN A 18 5.43 -5.99 -0.38
CA ASN A 18 5.37 -4.92 -1.37
C ASN A 18 5.86 -3.60 -0.77
N ALA A 19 6.59 -2.82 -1.55
CA ALA A 19 6.85 -1.42 -1.30
C ALA A 19 5.86 -0.56 -2.10
N LEU A 20 5.43 0.57 -1.53
CA LEU A 20 4.55 1.52 -2.19
C LEU A 20 5.39 2.72 -2.64
N ARG A 21 5.55 2.88 -3.95
CA ARG A 21 6.31 3.98 -4.55
C ARG A 21 5.40 5.05 -5.12
N TYR A 22 5.64 6.28 -4.73
CA TYR A 22 5.09 7.48 -5.35
C TYR A 22 6.19 8.16 -6.18
N ARG A 23 5.90 8.50 -7.44
CA ARG A 23 6.84 9.21 -8.31
C ARG A 23 6.42 10.68 -8.42
N SER A 24 7.37 11.58 -8.20
CA SER A 24 7.18 13.03 -8.42
C SER A 24 8.32 13.56 -9.27
N GLY A 25 8.05 13.81 -10.55
CA GLY A 25 9.12 14.10 -11.52
C GLY A 25 10.05 12.89 -11.68
N ASP A 26 11.34 13.11 -11.46
CA ASP A 26 12.37 12.04 -11.50
C ASP A 26 12.63 11.41 -10.13
N ASP A 27 12.02 11.94 -9.08
CA ASP A 27 12.23 11.47 -7.72
C ASP A 27 11.28 10.33 -7.38
N ASN A 28 11.83 9.32 -6.69
CA ASN A 28 11.07 8.20 -6.14
C ASN A 28 10.91 8.37 -4.63
N TYR A 29 9.68 8.30 -4.17
CA TYR A 29 9.32 8.34 -2.76
C TYR A 29 8.70 7.01 -2.37
N TYR A 30 9.11 6.46 -1.23
CA TYR A 30 8.54 5.23 -0.71
C TYR A 30 7.81 5.50 0.59
N LEU A 31 6.65 4.85 0.76
CA LEU A 31 5.90 4.88 2.01
C LEU A 31 6.70 4.13 3.09
N ALA A 32 6.97 4.81 4.20
CA ALA A 32 7.78 4.30 5.29
C ALA A 32 7.03 4.37 6.62
N VAL A 33 7.23 3.35 7.45
CA VAL A 33 6.70 3.25 8.81
C VAL A 33 7.80 3.49 9.82
N GLU A 34 7.69 4.58 10.57
CA GLU A 34 8.60 4.86 11.67
C GLU A 34 8.29 3.96 12.89
N LYS A 35 9.24 3.84 13.83
CA LYS A 35 9.06 3.02 15.04
C LYS A 35 7.87 3.46 15.90
N SER A 36 7.46 4.72 15.80
CA SER A 36 6.28 5.27 16.47
C SER A 36 4.94 4.91 15.82
N GLY A 37 4.95 4.17 14.70
CA GLY A 37 3.74 3.90 13.91
C GLY A 37 3.35 5.04 12.97
N GLN A 38 4.13 6.12 12.93
CA GLN A 38 3.91 7.23 12.00
C GLN A 38 4.28 6.83 10.57
N VAL A 39 3.42 7.19 9.61
CA VAL A 39 3.61 6.89 8.18
C VAL A 39 4.08 8.14 7.45
N LYS A 40 5.13 8.03 6.63
CA LYS A 40 5.69 9.15 5.84
C LYS A 40 6.19 8.71 4.48
N LEU A 41 6.27 9.64 3.54
CA LEU A 41 7.03 9.45 2.30
C LEU A 41 8.50 9.77 2.51
N ARG A 42 9.39 8.92 2.02
CA ARG A 42 10.85 9.14 2.05
C ARG A 42 11.39 9.03 0.64
N LYS A 43 12.09 10.08 0.19
CA LYS A 43 12.82 10.06 -1.06
C LYS A 43 13.96 9.03 -0.99
N LEU A 44 14.08 8.18 -2.01
CA LEU A 44 15.17 7.21 -2.16
C LEU A 44 15.63 7.18 -3.62
N ASP A 45 16.94 7.01 -3.83
CA ASP A 45 17.53 6.90 -5.17
C ASP A 45 17.30 5.52 -5.81
N GLY A 46 16.90 4.52 -5.02
CA GLY A 46 16.69 3.15 -5.47
C GLY A 46 15.67 2.39 -4.63
N PHE A 47 15.48 1.11 -4.96
CA PHE A 47 14.56 0.23 -4.27
C PHE A 47 14.98 0.04 -2.79
N PRO A 48 14.05 0.15 -1.82
CA PRO A 48 14.38 0.04 -0.41
C PRO A 48 14.81 -1.39 -0.02
N SER A 49 15.58 -1.51 1.07
CA SER A 49 15.99 -2.81 1.65
C SER A 49 15.53 -3.02 3.10
N GLU A 50 15.19 -1.93 3.80
CA GLU A 50 14.76 -1.96 5.20
C GLU A 50 13.27 -2.30 5.33
N ASP A 51 12.92 -3.12 6.33
CA ASP A 51 11.53 -3.58 6.58
C ASP A 51 10.51 -2.45 6.80
N LYS A 52 10.95 -1.24 7.17
CA LYS A 52 10.09 -0.07 7.34
C LYS A 52 9.36 0.38 6.07
N TYR A 53 9.81 -0.06 4.91
CA TYR A 53 9.20 0.28 3.62
C TYR A 53 8.22 -0.79 3.10
N PHE A 54 8.11 -1.93 3.78
CA PHE A 54 7.46 -3.11 3.24
C PHE A 54 6.17 -3.47 3.95
N PHE A 55 5.17 -3.81 3.15
CA PHE A 55 3.83 -4.20 3.59
C PHE A 55 3.44 -5.55 3.00
N ARG A 56 2.96 -6.45 3.86
CA ARG A 56 2.19 -7.62 3.43
C ARG A 56 0.79 -7.15 3.06
N ILE A 57 0.44 -7.36 1.80
CA ILE A 57 -0.87 -6.97 1.29
C ILE A 57 -1.72 -8.22 1.12
N LYS A 58 -2.91 -8.19 1.70
CA LYS A 58 -3.87 -9.31 1.63
C LYS A 58 -5.23 -8.82 1.21
N SER A 59 -5.86 -9.56 0.31
CA SER A 59 -7.24 -9.37 -0.10
C SER A 59 -8.23 -9.79 1.00
N ILE A 60 -9.29 -9.01 1.15
CA ILE A 60 -10.41 -9.24 2.05
C ILE A 60 -11.70 -9.21 1.23
N GLY A 61 -12.43 -10.32 1.28
CA GLY A 61 -13.72 -10.46 0.60
C GLY A 61 -13.63 -11.20 -0.74
N PRO A 62 -14.78 -11.41 -1.40
CA PRO A 62 -14.85 -12.03 -2.72
C PRO A 62 -14.27 -11.10 -3.81
N GLU A 63 -13.84 -11.68 -4.93
CA GLU A 63 -13.06 -11.03 -6.01
C GLU A 63 -13.70 -9.78 -6.65
N ILE A 64 -15.03 -9.60 -6.52
CA ILE A 64 -15.77 -8.52 -7.21
C ILE A 64 -15.69 -7.20 -6.43
N GLU A 65 -15.45 -7.27 -5.11
CA GLU A 65 -15.31 -6.10 -4.22
C GLU A 65 -14.09 -6.25 -3.33
N THR A 66 -12.94 -6.57 -3.93
CA THR A 66 -11.74 -6.88 -3.16
C THR A 66 -11.21 -5.64 -2.44
N PHE A 67 -11.38 -5.63 -1.13
CA PHE A 67 -10.63 -4.73 -0.25
C PHE A 67 -9.27 -5.35 0.04
N HIS A 68 -8.31 -4.53 0.43
CA HIS A 68 -6.98 -4.96 0.77
C HIS A 68 -6.54 -4.34 2.09
N THR A 69 -5.81 -5.13 2.88
CA THR A 69 -5.13 -4.65 4.08
C THR A 69 -3.63 -4.58 3.85
N PHE A 70 -3.01 -3.61 4.50
CA PHE A 70 -1.57 -3.39 4.46
C PHE A 70 -1.02 -3.62 5.86
N LYS A 71 -0.29 -4.72 6.06
CA LYS A 71 0.38 -5.03 7.33
C LYS A 71 1.87 -4.72 7.21
N SER A 72 2.39 -3.82 8.05
CA SER A 72 3.80 -3.44 8.02
C SER A 72 4.69 -4.60 8.46
N LEU A 73 5.79 -4.86 7.75
CA LEU A 73 6.83 -5.78 8.23
C LEU A 73 7.59 -5.24 9.44
N LYS A 74 7.73 -3.91 9.55
CA LYS A 74 8.45 -3.28 10.66
C LYS A 74 7.75 -3.38 12.01
N THR A 75 6.47 -3.05 12.08
CA THR A 75 5.72 -2.98 13.34
C THR A 75 4.72 -4.11 13.53
N GLU A 76 4.46 -4.93 12.50
CA GLU A 76 3.41 -5.96 12.47
C GLU A 76 1.99 -5.40 12.74
N GLU A 77 1.80 -4.10 12.54
CA GLU A 77 0.52 -3.40 12.64
C GLU A 77 -0.09 -3.20 11.25
N TYR A 78 -1.36 -2.78 11.24
CA TYR A 78 -2.09 -2.49 10.01
C TYR A 78 -2.11 -0.99 9.72
N LEU A 79 -2.07 -0.63 8.44
CA LEU A 79 -2.29 0.74 7.99
C LEU A 79 -3.75 1.10 8.22
N HIS A 80 -3.99 2.22 8.90
CA HIS A 80 -5.31 2.81 9.09
C HIS A 80 -5.41 4.13 8.33
N CYS A 81 -6.61 4.41 7.83
CA CYS A 81 -7.00 5.76 7.45
C CYS A 81 -7.90 6.35 8.53
N GLY A 82 -7.44 7.44 9.15
CA GLY A 82 -8.23 8.22 10.10
C GLY A 82 -9.37 8.98 9.40
N ASN A 83 -10.34 9.44 10.20
CA ASN A 83 -11.48 10.22 9.70
C ASN A 83 -11.03 11.55 9.06
N ASP A 84 -9.89 12.07 9.48
CA ASP A 84 -9.22 13.26 8.93
C ASP A 84 -8.42 12.97 7.65
N GLY A 85 -8.38 11.71 7.20
CA GLY A 85 -7.61 11.27 6.04
C GLY A 85 -6.13 10.99 6.33
N ASN A 86 -5.68 11.14 7.59
CA ASN A 86 -4.29 10.82 7.95
C ASN A 86 -4.07 9.30 8.00
N LEU A 87 -2.85 8.89 7.64
CA LEU A 87 -2.43 7.49 7.69
C LEU A 87 -1.56 7.24 8.92
N PHE A 88 -1.85 6.16 9.64
CA PHE A 88 -1.06 5.72 10.79
C PHE A 88 -1.13 4.20 10.94
N MET A 89 -0.17 3.62 11.65
CA MET A 89 -0.18 2.20 11.98
C MET A 89 -0.91 1.96 13.30
N ASN A 90 -1.69 0.89 13.37
CA ASN A 90 -2.34 0.50 14.61
C ASN A 90 -2.51 -1.02 14.72
N VAL A 91 -2.56 -1.52 15.96
CA VAL A 91 -2.91 -2.90 16.26
C VAL A 91 -4.42 -3.06 16.13
N VAL A 92 -4.85 -4.07 15.38
CA VAL A 92 -6.26 -4.40 15.21
C VAL A 92 -6.58 -5.77 15.73
N LYS A 93 -7.80 -5.92 16.25
CA LYS A 93 -8.40 -7.23 16.46
C LYS A 93 -8.71 -7.86 15.11
N THR A 94 -8.59 -9.18 15.05
CA THR A 94 -8.93 -9.96 13.87
C THR A 94 -10.05 -10.94 14.20
N PHE A 95 -10.90 -11.23 13.22
CA PHE A 95 -11.77 -12.41 13.28
C PHE A 95 -10.93 -13.70 13.30
N ASP A 96 -11.56 -14.84 13.58
CA ASP A 96 -10.91 -16.16 13.64
C ASP A 96 -10.20 -16.56 12.33
N ASN A 97 -10.60 -15.96 11.20
CA ASN A 97 -9.98 -16.13 9.89
C ASN A 97 -8.79 -15.18 9.63
N GLY A 98 -8.35 -14.42 10.65
CA GLY A 98 -7.21 -13.50 10.57
C GLY A 98 -7.51 -12.16 9.88
N LYS A 99 -8.76 -11.88 9.50
CA LYS A 99 -9.15 -10.61 8.88
C LYS A 99 -9.33 -9.51 9.95
N PRO A 100 -8.76 -8.31 9.78
CA PRO A 100 -9.05 -7.17 10.64
C PRO A 100 -10.54 -6.87 10.75
N THR A 101 -11.01 -6.63 11.98
CA THR A 101 -12.42 -6.27 12.24
C THR A 101 -12.71 -4.81 11.93
N ASP A 102 -11.69 -3.96 11.91
CA ASP A 102 -11.82 -2.51 11.66
C ASP A 102 -11.74 -2.19 10.16
N ARG A 103 -12.84 -1.68 9.60
CA ARG A 103 -12.95 -1.29 8.19
C ARG A 103 -12.05 -0.10 7.82
N LYS A 104 -11.56 0.69 8.79
CA LYS A 104 -10.58 1.76 8.54
C LYS A 104 -9.22 1.24 8.07
N THR A 105 -9.01 -0.08 8.11
CA THR A 105 -7.85 -0.77 7.52
C THR A 105 -8.07 -1.29 6.12
N TRP A 106 -9.27 -1.13 5.57
CA TRP A 106 -9.67 -1.73 4.29
C TRP A 106 -9.54 -0.68 3.19
N PHE A 107 -8.63 -0.93 2.26
CA PHE A 107 -8.36 -0.06 1.13
C PHE A 107 -8.84 -0.72 -0.16
N ARG A 108 -9.40 0.06 -1.08
CA ARG A 108 -9.83 -0.44 -2.38
C ARG A 108 -8.83 -0.02 -3.46
N TRP A 109 -8.51 -0.94 -4.37
CA TRP A 109 -7.78 -0.60 -5.58
C TRP A 109 -8.75 -0.10 -6.64
N PHE A 110 -8.37 0.92 -7.38
CA PHE A 110 -9.13 1.41 -8.52
C PHE A 110 -8.33 1.12 -9.76
N ASN A 111 -8.68 0.07 -10.49
CA ASN A 111 -8.05 -0.18 -11.78
C ASN A 111 -8.50 0.93 -12.74
N TYR A 112 -7.71 2.00 -12.86
CA TYR A 112 -7.82 2.86 -14.02
C TYR A 112 -7.23 2.07 -15.18
N LEU A 113 -8.07 1.74 -16.16
CA LEU A 113 -7.61 1.22 -17.44
C LEU A 113 -6.82 2.34 -18.13
N SER A 114 -5.54 2.49 -17.80
CA SER A 114 -4.63 3.32 -18.59
C SER A 114 -4.20 2.52 -19.81
N SER A 115 -4.53 3.01 -20.99
CA SER A 115 -4.29 2.35 -22.28
C SER A 115 -2.84 2.54 -22.76
N SER A 116 -1.86 2.25 -21.92
CA SER A 116 -0.44 2.30 -22.34
C SER A 116 0.39 1.22 -21.65
N THR A 117 0.24 -0.02 -22.12
CA THR A 117 1.18 -1.10 -21.84
C THR A 117 2.54 -0.76 -22.44
N THR A 118 3.50 -0.37 -21.61
CA THR A 118 4.92 -0.49 -21.97
C THR A 118 5.53 -1.55 -21.06
N GLN A 119 5.52 -2.81 -21.53
CA GLN A 119 6.36 -3.84 -20.94
C GLN A 119 7.82 -3.50 -21.25
N SER A 120 8.54 -2.97 -20.26
CA SER A 120 10.00 -2.87 -20.33
C SER A 120 10.59 -4.11 -19.66
N THR A 121 11.16 -4.99 -20.48
CA THR A 121 11.97 -6.13 -20.08
C THR A 121 13.39 -5.70 -19.72
N HIS A 122 13.94 -6.31 -18.65
CA HIS A 122 15.37 -6.47 -18.27
C HIS A 122 16.01 -5.48 -17.27
N LYS A 123 16.14 -5.90 -15.99
CA LYS A 123 17.30 -6.58 -15.35
C LYS A 123 17.10 -6.54 -13.82
N HIS A 124 17.21 -7.71 -13.17
CA HIS A 124 16.88 -8.00 -11.76
C HIS A 124 15.39 -8.14 -11.46
N GLY A 125 14.89 -9.37 -11.54
CA GLY A 125 13.81 -10.00 -10.75
C GLY A 125 12.56 -9.26 -10.25
N VAL A 126 12.31 -8.00 -10.58
CA VAL A 126 11.19 -7.20 -10.10
C VAL A 126 10.10 -7.22 -11.17
N GLN A 127 9.01 -7.91 -10.88
CA GLN A 127 7.80 -7.88 -11.71
C GLN A 127 6.97 -6.66 -11.30
N TYR A 128 6.92 -5.66 -12.17
CA TYR A 128 6.09 -4.48 -11.97
C TYR A 128 4.62 -4.82 -12.26
N ARG A 129 3.73 -4.49 -11.32
CA ARG A 129 2.29 -4.41 -11.58
C ARG A 129 1.83 -3.02 -11.17
N GLU A 130 1.29 -2.27 -12.11
CA GLU A 130 0.69 -0.97 -11.82
C GLU A 130 -0.69 -1.22 -11.20
N GLU A 131 -0.84 -0.84 -9.94
CA GLU A 131 -2.08 -1.02 -9.17
C GLU A 131 -2.36 0.28 -8.43
N TYR A 132 -3.51 0.90 -8.71
CA TYR A 132 -3.83 2.21 -8.16
C TYR A 132 -4.59 2.06 -6.84
N ILE A 133 -4.16 2.78 -5.81
CA ILE A 133 -4.89 2.87 -4.53
C ILE A 133 -5.67 4.17 -4.53
N ARG A 134 -6.99 4.12 -4.41
CA ARG A 134 -7.81 5.31 -4.11
C ARG A 134 -8.42 5.13 -2.73
N LYS A 135 -8.59 6.25 -2.05
CA LYS A 135 -9.52 6.36 -0.92
C LYS A 135 -10.94 6.17 -1.47
N SER A 136 -11.67 5.16 -1.02
CA SER A 136 -13.13 5.18 -1.18
C SER A 136 -13.70 6.14 -0.13
N ASP A 137 -14.58 7.05 -0.55
CA ASP A 137 -15.20 8.02 0.38
C ASP A 137 -15.96 7.31 1.53
N GLU A 138 -16.33 6.04 1.35
CA GLU A 138 -17.04 5.21 2.32
C GLU A 138 -16.14 4.46 3.32
N SER A 139 -14.82 4.36 3.11
CA SER A 139 -13.95 3.55 4.02
C SER A 139 -13.46 4.28 5.27
N CYS A 140 -13.80 5.57 5.41
CA CYS A 140 -13.38 6.44 6.51
C CYS A 140 -14.54 6.93 7.38
N THR A 141 -15.76 6.54 7.05
CA THR A 141 -16.98 6.80 7.81
C THR A 141 -17.54 5.48 8.30
N GLU A 142 -18.05 5.49 9.54
CA GLU A 142 -18.47 4.32 10.32
C GLU A 142 -19.38 3.32 9.59
#